data_AF-A0A0J8V5M5-F1
#
_entry.id   AF-A0A0J8V5M5-F1
#
_cell.length_a   1.000
_cell.length_b   1.000
_cell.length_c   1.000
_cell.angle_alpha   90.00
_cell.angle_beta   90.00
_cell.angle_gamma   90.00
#
_symmetry.space_group_name_H-M   'P 1'
#
loop_
_entity.id
_entity.type
_entity.pdbx_description
1 polymer ?
#
loop_
_entity_poly.entity_id
_entity_poly.type
_entity_poly.pdbx_seq_one_letter_code
_entity_poly.pdbx_strand_id
1 'polypeptide(L)'
;MKSRFFLASALFLAGCQLTNTVEEQANTNQEPKEASTQIKPAKTVVTPPVVKPEIKVITPQEQEDLWLRIGMQIDTDAIPENKDVRRYRNWYLKHPNHLETVAKRAEPFLYLIVEAVEERDLPLELALLPIVESSFDQFAYSHGRAAGLWQITPPTGRSFGLEQNWWYDGRRDVVESTRAALDLLEYLNRKFDGNWQHALAAYNTGEGRVFRAIRNNKAAGKPTDFWSLSLPKETSGYVPKLYAVADVIKNQKKYGLSIPMVANKPAVAVVKPGIQMDLGMAARYAGIKTAELQKLNPAYNSWATSPDNNNDLLLPINKVARFNKQFAASNHQGMKVVRHKVKPGDSLSVLAKRNHTSVKQIQRANNMTNTNIRVGKHILIPVALQDGQSSELSTALQQVRSQSSHGGGYRTIYKVKSGDSLWTIARKQNVSIDQLTKWNGLSKKKTLRIGQKLTIWKDSNDGEIIRTVYYKIRQGDNLSTIAKRYKVKVADVVKWNQLSGQKYLKPGQQLKLYVDVTKVSV
;
A
#
# COMPACT_ATOMS: atom_id res chain seq x y z
N MET A 1 -25.96 21.76 -66.75
CA MET A 1 -25.09 21.79 -65.54
C MET A 1 -25.00 20.36 -65.00
N LYS A 2 -23.89 19.67 -65.34
CA LYS A 2 -22.84 19.14 -64.44
C LYS A 2 -23.34 18.15 -63.38
N SER A 3 -22.80 16.94 -63.16
CA SER A 3 -21.91 16.01 -63.88
C SER A 3 -21.76 14.74 -63.00
N ARG A 4 -22.01 13.55 -63.59
CA ARG A 4 -21.29 12.23 -63.55
C ARG A 4 -20.58 11.78 -62.25
N PHE A 5 -20.87 10.61 -61.64
CA PHE A 5 -20.70 9.17 -61.99
C PHE A 5 -19.29 8.55 -61.81
N PHE A 6 -19.29 7.24 -61.45
CA PHE A 6 -18.24 6.21 -61.25
C PHE A 6 -17.76 6.02 -59.80
N LEU A 7 -17.94 4.89 -59.08
CA LEU A 7 -18.06 3.44 -59.34
C LEU A 7 -16.74 2.77 -59.78
N ALA A 8 -16.15 1.99 -58.87
CA ALA A 8 -15.20 0.93 -59.16
C ALA A 8 -15.46 -0.25 -58.21
N SER A 9 -15.74 -1.41 -58.81
CA SER A 9 -16.05 -2.70 -58.21
C SER A 9 -14.89 -3.69 -58.43
N ALA A 10 -15.02 -4.87 -57.78
CA ALA A 10 -14.50 -6.20 -58.13
C ALA A 10 -13.19 -6.62 -57.43
N LEU A 11 -13.24 -7.57 -56.48
CA LEU A 11 -13.23 -9.07 -56.62
C LEU A 11 -11.78 -9.58 -56.85
N PHE A 12 -11.25 -10.70 -56.34
CA PHE A 12 -11.69 -12.03 -55.84
C PHE A 12 -10.37 -12.63 -55.24
N LEU A 13 -10.26 -13.56 -54.28
CA LEU A 13 -10.52 -15.01 -54.37
C LEU A 13 -9.93 -15.68 -53.11
N ALA A 14 -10.61 -16.73 -52.63
CA ALA A 14 -10.14 -17.69 -51.63
C ALA A 14 -9.32 -18.83 -52.29
N GLY A 15 -8.46 -19.50 -51.53
CA GLY A 15 -7.78 -20.74 -51.94
C GLY A 15 -7.12 -21.47 -50.76
N CYS A 16 -7.47 -22.75 -50.61
CA CYS A 16 -7.14 -23.65 -49.49
C CYS A 16 -5.75 -24.32 -49.59
N GLN A 17 -5.30 -24.79 -48.42
CA GLN A 17 -4.54 -26.02 -48.07
C GLN A 17 -3.58 -26.67 -49.08
N LEU A 18 -2.40 -27.07 -48.56
CA LEU A 18 -1.81 -28.40 -48.81
C LEU A 18 -0.78 -28.76 -47.73
N THR A 19 -1.04 -29.87 -47.05
CA THR A 19 -0.14 -30.64 -46.17
C THR A 19 0.74 -31.56 -47.02
N ASN A 20 1.99 -31.78 -46.61
CA ASN A 20 2.72 -33.01 -46.94
C ASN A 20 3.51 -33.49 -45.72
N THR A 21 3.10 -34.67 -45.25
CA THR A 21 3.89 -35.64 -44.49
C THR A 21 4.93 -36.30 -45.40
N VAL A 22 6.00 -36.82 -44.80
CA VAL A 22 6.50 -38.21 -44.93
C VAL A 22 7.83 -38.30 -44.15
N GLU A 23 7.82 -39.14 -43.13
CA GLU A 23 8.98 -39.76 -42.48
C GLU A 23 9.66 -40.73 -43.46
N GLU A 24 10.95 -41.05 -43.28
CA GLU A 24 11.41 -42.42 -42.99
C GLU A 24 12.94 -42.52 -43.07
N GLN A 25 13.45 -43.55 -42.40
CA GLN A 25 14.74 -43.71 -41.76
C GLN A 25 15.80 -44.41 -42.62
N ALA A 26 17.03 -44.32 -42.11
CA ALA A 26 18.07 -45.36 -42.04
C ALA A 26 18.72 -45.90 -43.34
N ASN A 27 20.05 -45.75 -43.44
CA ASN A 27 20.98 -46.84 -43.13
C ASN A 27 22.46 -46.40 -43.19
N THR A 28 23.12 -46.48 -42.03
CA THR A 28 24.28 -47.33 -41.70
C THR A 28 25.49 -47.46 -42.67
N ASN A 29 26.67 -47.41 -42.02
CA ASN A 29 27.96 -48.06 -42.33
C ASN A 29 28.94 -47.37 -43.29
N GLN A 30 29.97 -46.71 -42.75
CA GLN A 30 31.37 -47.21 -42.70
C GLN A 30 32.38 -46.10 -42.37
N GLU A 31 33.18 -46.35 -41.32
CA GLU A 31 34.53 -45.80 -41.09
C GLU A 31 35.55 -46.89 -41.52
N PRO A 32 36.88 -46.64 -41.53
CA PRO A 32 37.64 -45.38 -41.71
C PRO A 32 38.80 -45.57 -42.71
N LYS A 33 39.47 -44.48 -43.15
CA LYS A 33 40.94 -44.46 -43.36
C LYS A 33 41.47 -43.08 -43.75
N GLU A 34 42.43 -42.63 -42.97
CA GLU A 34 43.34 -41.53 -43.27
C GLU A 34 44.32 -41.93 -44.38
N ALA A 35 44.55 -41.03 -45.34
CA ALA A 35 45.87 -40.83 -45.96
C ALA A 35 45.86 -39.53 -46.79
N SER A 36 46.84 -38.69 -46.50
CA SER A 36 47.12 -37.37 -47.08
C SER A 36 47.58 -37.43 -48.54
N THR A 37 47.14 -36.46 -49.37
CA THR A 37 47.98 -35.91 -50.45
C THR A 37 47.53 -34.50 -50.83
N GLN A 38 48.45 -33.53 -50.71
CA GLN A 38 48.40 -32.19 -51.33
C GLN A 38 48.65 -32.38 -52.86
N ILE A 39 48.20 -31.58 -53.83
CA ILE A 39 48.42 -30.14 -54.09
C ILE A 39 47.48 -29.68 -55.25
N LYS A 40 46.76 -28.55 -55.03
CA LYS A 40 46.33 -27.39 -55.87
C LYS A 40 46.19 -27.46 -57.42
N PRO A 41 45.49 -26.51 -58.10
CA PRO A 41 44.77 -25.30 -57.61
C PRO A 41 43.35 -25.12 -58.20
N ALA A 42 42.40 -24.59 -57.42
CA ALA A 42 41.20 -23.99 -58.01
C ALA A 42 40.64 -22.85 -57.16
N LYS A 43 40.62 -21.67 -57.78
CA LYS A 43 39.78 -20.48 -57.56
C LYS A 43 39.48 -20.10 -56.10
N THR A 44 40.05 -18.97 -55.70
CA THR A 44 39.62 -18.18 -54.55
C THR A 44 38.13 -17.84 -54.68
N VAL A 45 37.27 -18.64 -54.03
CA VAL A 45 35.92 -18.22 -53.69
C VAL A 45 36.08 -17.34 -52.45
N VAL A 46 35.92 -16.03 -52.63
CA VAL A 46 35.76 -15.11 -51.50
C VAL A 46 34.42 -15.46 -50.85
N THR A 47 34.45 -16.25 -49.79
CA THR A 47 33.30 -16.43 -48.90
C THR A 47 32.99 -15.07 -48.26
N PRO A 48 31.72 -14.61 -48.27
CA PRO A 48 31.33 -13.44 -47.51
C PRO A 48 31.72 -13.67 -46.04
N PRO A 49 32.18 -12.63 -45.31
CA PRO A 49 32.47 -12.79 -43.90
C PRO A 49 31.21 -13.27 -43.21
N VAL A 50 31.33 -14.37 -42.46
CA VAL A 50 30.29 -14.84 -41.55
C VAL A 50 30.04 -13.72 -40.56
N VAL A 51 28.99 -12.93 -40.80
CA VAL A 51 28.50 -11.94 -39.85
C VAL A 51 28.04 -12.74 -38.65
N LYS A 52 28.87 -12.79 -37.59
CA LYS A 52 28.43 -13.25 -36.28
C LYS A 52 27.17 -12.46 -35.95
N PRO A 53 26.03 -13.11 -35.66
CA PRO A 53 24.85 -12.37 -35.24
C PRO A 53 25.24 -11.54 -34.02
N GLU A 54 25.18 -10.21 -34.16
CA GLU A 54 25.34 -9.30 -33.03
C GLU A 54 24.31 -9.70 -31.98
N ILE A 55 24.80 -10.16 -30.83
CA ILE A 55 23.94 -10.45 -29.69
C ILE A 55 23.37 -9.10 -29.27
N LYS A 56 22.09 -8.85 -29.59
CA LYS A 56 21.39 -7.64 -29.16
C LYS A 56 21.39 -7.61 -27.62
N VAL A 57 22.20 -6.72 -27.03
CA VAL A 57 22.22 -6.50 -25.59
C VAL A 57 20.94 -5.78 -25.23
N ILE A 58 20.04 -6.46 -24.53
CA ILE A 58 18.75 -5.90 -24.09
C ILE A 58 19.04 -4.82 -23.05
N THR A 59 18.54 -3.60 -23.26
CA THR A 59 18.67 -2.50 -22.30
C THR A 59 17.76 -2.71 -21.07
N PRO A 60 17.97 -2.02 -19.94
CA PRO A 60 17.05 -2.08 -18.80
C PRO A 60 15.59 -1.74 -19.18
N GLN A 61 15.39 -0.75 -20.06
CA GLN A 61 14.07 -0.31 -20.51
C GLN A 61 13.39 -1.32 -21.44
N GLU A 62 14.17 -2.14 -22.17
CA GLU A 62 13.66 -3.22 -23.03
C GLU A 62 13.34 -4.52 -22.27
N GLN A 63 13.64 -4.60 -20.96
CA GLN A 63 13.26 -5.78 -20.15
C GLN A 63 11.74 -5.93 -20.05
N GLU A 64 11.24 -7.15 -20.08
CA GLU A 64 9.83 -7.44 -19.83
C GLU A 64 9.46 -7.41 -18.33
N ASP A 65 10.43 -7.74 -17.46
CA ASP A 65 10.28 -7.83 -16.01
C ASP A 65 10.94 -6.64 -15.31
N LEU A 66 10.18 -5.91 -14.49
CA LEU A 66 10.70 -4.80 -13.68
C LEU A 66 11.77 -5.25 -12.69
N TRP A 67 11.72 -6.48 -12.17
CA TRP A 67 12.78 -6.95 -11.27
C TRP A 67 14.13 -7.05 -11.99
N LEU A 68 14.13 -7.39 -13.27
CA LEU A 68 15.33 -7.41 -14.11
C LEU A 68 15.78 -5.98 -14.48
N ARG A 69 14.85 -5.09 -14.87
CA ARG A 69 15.15 -3.66 -15.10
C ARG A 69 15.81 -3.03 -13.87
N ILE A 70 15.27 -3.30 -12.68
CA ILE A 70 15.84 -2.83 -11.41
C ILE A 70 17.22 -3.46 -11.17
N GLY A 71 17.33 -4.78 -11.27
CA GLY A 71 18.58 -5.51 -11.06
C GLY A 71 19.74 -5.03 -11.95
N MET A 72 19.45 -4.67 -13.20
CA MET A 72 20.45 -4.18 -14.16
C MET A 72 21.02 -2.79 -13.81
N GLN A 73 20.28 -1.97 -13.07
CA GLN A 73 20.67 -0.59 -12.76
C GLN A 73 21.09 -0.40 -11.29
N ILE A 74 21.08 -1.47 -10.48
CA ILE A 74 21.65 -1.45 -9.13
C ILE A 74 23.18 -1.46 -9.23
N ASP A 75 23.83 -0.49 -8.59
CA ASP A 75 25.28 -0.50 -8.39
C ASP A 75 25.66 -1.58 -7.36
N THR A 76 26.35 -2.63 -7.83
CA THR A 76 26.81 -3.73 -6.98
C THR A 76 28.03 -3.37 -6.15
N ASP A 77 28.85 -2.44 -6.62
CA ASP A 77 30.08 -2.06 -5.91
C ASP A 77 29.74 -1.26 -4.65
N ALA A 78 28.54 -0.66 -4.62
CA ALA A 78 27.97 0.00 -3.46
C ALA A 78 27.43 -0.95 -2.37
N ILE A 79 27.30 -2.26 -2.61
CA ILE A 79 26.74 -3.23 -1.65
C ILE A 79 27.88 -3.94 -0.87
N PRO A 80 28.09 -3.63 0.41
CA PRO A 80 29.18 -4.24 1.18
C PRO A 80 28.86 -5.67 1.61
N GLU A 81 29.83 -6.57 1.44
CA GLU A 81 29.78 -7.94 1.95
C GLU A 81 30.09 -8.03 3.46
N ASN A 82 29.20 -7.47 4.28
CA ASN A 82 29.32 -7.54 5.74
C ASN A 82 28.28 -8.45 6.40
N LYS A 83 28.46 -8.69 7.70
CA LYS A 83 27.63 -9.62 8.49
C LYS A 83 26.15 -9.24 8.53
N ASP A 84 25.84 -7.94 8.52
CA ASP A 84 24.48 -7.44 8.66
C ASP A 84 23.71 -7.57 7.34
N VAL A 85 24.35 -7.24 6.21
CA VAL A 85 23.78 -7.49 4.86
C VAL A 85 23.54 -8.98 4.65
N ARG A 86 24.54 -9.83 4.93
CA ARG A 86 24.39 -11.30 4.84
C ARG A 86 23.23 -11.84 5.68
N ARG A 87 23.04 -11.29 6.89
CA ARG A 87 21.94 -11.72 7.77
C ARG A 87 20.57 -11.45 7.14
N TYR A 88 20.35 -10.28 6.57
CA TYR A 88 19.07 -9.94 5.91
C TYR A 88 18.91 -10.69 4.58
N ARG A 89 19.98 -10.85 3.79
CA ARG A 89 19.98 -11.68 2.57
C ARG A 89 19.50 -13.09 2.87
N ASN A 90 20.13 -13.74 3.86
CA ASN A 90 19.75 -15.09 4.30
C ASN A 90 18.31 -15.15 4.81
N TRP A 91 17.77 -14.06 5.35
CA TRP A 91 16.37 -14.00 5.72
C TRP A 91 15.47 -14.05 4.47
N TYR A 92 15.73 -13.23 3.44
CA TYR A 92 14.95 -13.27 2.20
C TYR A 92 15.02 -14.64 1.50
N LEU A 93 16.22 -15.24 1.44
CA LEU A 93 16.42 -16.57 0.86
C LEU A 93 15.62 -17.67 1.58
N LYS A 94 15.45 -17.55 2.90
CA LYS A 94 14.67 -18.51 3.71
C LYS A 94 13.16 -18.24 3.70
N HIS A 95 12.72 -17.10 3.17
CA HIS A 95 11.31 -16.70 3.17
C HIS A 95 10.85 -16.29 1.75
N PRO A 96 10.93 -17.18 0.74
CA PRO A 96 10.57 -16.84 -0.64
C PRO A 96 9.12 -16.36 -0.80
N ASN A 97 8.17 -16.90 -0.01
CA ASN A 97 6.77 -16.47 0.00
C ASN A 97 6.59 -14.98 0.35
N HIS A 98 7.56 -14.39 1.06
CA HIS A 98 7.55 -12.95 1.33
C HIS A 98 7.72 -12.15 0.05
N LEU A 99 8.70 -12.51 -0.80
CA LEU A 99 8.94 -11.85 -2.08
C LEU A 99 7.79 -12.11 -3.07
N GLU A 100 7.15 -13.27 -3.01
CA GLU A 100 5.94 -13.55 -3.77
C GLU A 100 4.79 -12.59 -3.38
N THR A 101 4.59 -12.36 -2.08
CA THR A 101 3.58 -11.42 -1.57
C THR A 101 3.91 -9.98 -1.98
N VAL A 102 5.18 -9.61 -1.89
CA VAL A 102 5.69 -8.30 -2.32
C VAL A 102 5.41 -8.09 -3.80
N ALA A 103 5.73 -9.06 -4.67
CA ALA A 103 5.50 -8.93 -6.11
C ALA A 103 4.03 -8.69 -6.46
N LYS A 104 3.11 -9.46 -5.87
CA LYS A 104 1.66 -9.28 -6.06
C LYS A 104 1.14 -7.92 -5.59
N ARG A 105 1.76 -7.34 -4.55
CA ARG A 105 1.37 -6.02 -4.02
C ARG A 105 2.02 -4.88 -4.80
N ALA A 106 3.22 -5.09 -5.30
CA ALA A 106 3.99 -4.14 -6.09
C ALA A 106 3.45 -4.00 -7.51
N GLU A 107 2.86 -5.06 -8.09
CA GLU A 107 2.37 -5.11 -9.47
C GLU A 107 1.68 -3.81 -9.98
N PRO A 108 0.66 -3.24 -9.29
CA PRO A 108 0.00 -2.03 -9.78
C PRO A 108 0.84 -0.75 -9.65
N PHE A 109 1.91 -0.73 -8.84
CA PHE A 109 2.60 0.49 -8.41
C PHE A 109 4.07 0.55 -8.79
N LEU A 110 4.72 -0.59 -9.01
CA LEU A 110 6.18 -0.67 -9.16
C LEU A 110 6.67 0.09 -10.39
N TYR A 111 5.98 -0.03 -11.53
CA TYR A 111 6.32 0.71 -12.74
C TYR A 111 6.33 2.22 -12.48
N LEU A 112 5.28 2.74 -11.83
CA LEU A 112 5.16 4.15 -11.48
C LEU A 112 6.31 4.63 -10.58
N ILE A 113 6.71 3.81 -9.61
CA ILE A 113 7.80 4.15 -8.69
C ILE A 113 9.16 4.10 -9.40
N VAL A 114 9.39 3.11 -10.27
CA VAL A 114 10.62 2.98 -11.06
C VAL A 114 10.79 4.19 -11.98
N GLU A 115 9.76 4.56 -12.75
CA GLU A 115 9.81 5.76 -13.60
C GLU A 115 10.08 7.01 -12.76
N ALA A 116 9.38 7.19 -11.63
CA ALA A 116 9.58 8.37 -10.77
C ALA A 116 10.99 8.48 -10.17
N VAL A 117 11.68 7.36 -9.96
CA VAL A 117 13.07 7.32 -9.48
C VAL A 117 14.04 7.63 -10.62
N GLU A 118 13.84 7.02 -11.80
CA GLU A 118 14.67 7.26 -12.99
C GLU A 118 14.53 8.69 -13.52
N GLU A 119 13.33 9.26 -13.56
CA GLU A 119 13.08 10.65 -13.98
C GLU A 119 13.82 11.70 -13.14
N ARG A 120 14.27 11.32 -11.94
CA ARG A 120 15.00 12.18 -11.00
C ARG A 120 16.49 11.86 -10.91
N ASP A 121 16.99 10.97 -11.78
CA ASP A 121 18.38 10.46 -11.75
C ASP A 121 18.79 9.92 -10.37
N LEU A 122 17.85 9.30 -9.65
CA LEU A 122 18.08 8.75 -8.32
C LEU A 122 18.54 7.28 -8.38
N PRO A 123 19.30 6.78 -7.39
CA PRO A 123 19.69 5.38 -7.34
C PRO A 123 18.49 4.44 -7.34
N LEU A 124 18.46 3.48 -8.26
CA LEU A 124 17.26 2.70 -8.51
C LEU A 124 16.89 1.75 -7.37
N GLU A 125 17.83 1.42 -6.48
CA GLU A 125 17.53 0.69 -5.24
C GLU A 125 16.50 1.43 -4.35
N LEU A 126 16.33 2.75 -4.48
CA LEU A 126 15.31 3.49 -3.75
C LEU A 126 13.88 3.04 -4.11
N ALA A 127 13.66 2.51 -5.31
CA ALA A 127 12.38 1.90 -5.70
C ALA A 127 12.03 0.66 -4.87
N LEU A 128 13.00 0.06 -4.18
CA LEU A 128 12.83 -1.12 -3.32
C LEU A 128 12.50 -0.76 -1.86
N LEU A 129 12.59 0.53 -1.48
CA LEU A 129 12.28 0.97 -0.11
C LEU A 129 10.88 0.57 0.37
N PRO A 130 9.80 0.60 -0.43
CA PRO A 130 8.49 0.11 0.01
C PRO A 130 8.48 -1.36 0.43
N ILE A 131 9.43 -2.20 -0.02
CA ILE A 131 9.60 -3.58 0.47
C ILE A 131 10.03 -3.55 1.94
N VAL A 132 11.02 -2.72 2.25
CA VAL A 132 11.62 -2.56 3.58
C VAL A 132 10.65 -1.91 4.57
N GLU A 133 9.85 -0.96 4.09
CA GLU A 133 8.93 -0.17 4.91
C GLU A 133 7.62 -0.89 5.23
N SER A 134 6.92 -1.37 4.20
CA SER A 134 5.56 -1.90 4.34
C SER A 134 5.35 -3.25 3.66
N SER A 135 6.37 -3.77 2.96
CA SER A 135 6.22 -4.90 2.04
C SER A 135 5.16 -4.60 0.97
N PHE A 136 5.21 -3.38 0.43
CA PHE A 136 4.26 -2.82 -0.54
C PHE A 136 2.80 -2.81 -0.06
N ASP A 137 2.54 -2.81 1.25
CA ASP A 137 1.19 -2.69 1.79
C ASP A 137 0.75 -1.22 1.84
N GLN A 138 -0.12 -0.85 0.91
CA GLN A 138 -0.66 0.50 0.77
C GLN A 138 -1.58 0.92 1.92
N PHE A 139 -2.06 -0.03 2.74
CA PHE A 139 -2.87 0.22 3.93
C PHE A 139 -2.06 0.14 5.23
N ALA A 140 -0.74 -0.04 5.16
CA ALA A 140 0.10 -0.22 6.33
C ALA A 140 0.06 0.98 7.29
N TYR A 141 0.05 0.68 8.59
CA TYR A 141 0.20 1.66 9.67
C TYR A 141 1.20 1.16 10.71
N SER A 142 2.17 2.00 11.08
CA SER A 142 3.10 1.68 12.16
C SER A 142 2.55 2.08 13.54
N HIS A 143 3.17 1.55 14.59
CA HIS A 143 2.93 1.98 15.98
C HIS A 143 3.18 3.49 16.17
N GLY A 144 4.14 4.05 15.42
CA GLY A 144 4.45 5.49 15.37
C GLY A 144 3.52 6.29 14.46
N ARG A 145 2.44 5.68 13.95
CA ARG A 145 1.45 6.26 13.04
C ARG A 145 1.99 6.62 11.65
N ALA A 146 3.14 6.08 11.25
CA ALA A 146 3.53 6.07 9.85
C ALA A 146 2.46 5.36 9.00
N ALA A 147 2.28 5.76 7.74
CA ALA A 147 1.23 5.21 6.89
C ALA A 147 1.67 4.99 5.43
N GLY A 148 1.01 4.07 4.74
CA GLY A 148 1.15 3.82 3.30
C GLY A 148 2.41 3.07 2.91
N LEU A 149 2.67 3.00 1.60
CA LEU A 149 3.82 2.27 1.03
C LEU A 149 5.15 2.70 1.65
N TRP A 150 5.31 4.02 1.78
CA TRP A 150 6.54 4.70 2.20
C TRP A 150 6.65 4.90 3.72
N GLN A 151 5.64 4.47 4.49
CA GLN A 151 5.60 4.64 5.95
C GLN A 151 5.95 6.07 6.41
N ILE A 152 5.30 7.07 5.80
CA ILE A 152 5.52 8.47 6.14
C ILE A 152 4.76 8.83 7.43
N THR A 153 5.45 9.45 8.39
CA THR A 153 4.82 9.93 9.63
C THR A 153 4.00 11.22 9.41
N PRO A 154 3.00 11.53 10.25
CA PRO A 154 2.15 12.71 10.04
C PRO A 154 2.91 14.04 9.92
N PRO A 155 3.91 14.35 10.79
CA PRO A 155 4.67 15.61 10.69
C PRO A 155 5.50 15.70 9.41
N THR A 156 6.19 14.60 9.06
CA THR A 156 6.97 14.52 7.81
C THR A 156 6.06 14.71 6.60
N GLY A 157 4.94 14.00 6.54
CA GLY A 157 4.00 14.15 5.44
C GLY A 157 3.54 15.58 5.23
N ARG A 158 3.16 16.29 6.31
CA ARG A 158 2.80 17.73 6.21
C ARG A 158 3.94 18.60 5.72
N SER A 159 5.18 18.31 6.14
CA SER A 159 6.37 19.08 5.76
C SER A 159 6.71 18.92 4.27
N PHE A 160 6.30 17.80 3.65
CA PHE A 160 6.51 17.48 2.24
C PHE A 160 5.21 17.53 1.40
N GLY A 161 4.23 18.33 1.86
CA GLY A 161 3.04 18.67 1.08
C GLY A 161 1.92 17.62 1.08
N LEU A 162 2.01 16.57 1.89
CA LEU A 162 0.95 15.56 1.99
C LEU A 162 -0.19 16.04 2.89
N GLU A 163 -1.28 16.43 2.26
CA GLU A 163 -2.50 16.87 2.93
C GLU A 163 -3.09 15.73 3.79
N GLN A 164 -3.55 16.09 4.99
CA GLN A 164 -4.18 15.17 5.94
C GLN A 164 -5.43 15.84 6.50
N ASN A 165 -6.59 15.40 6.03
CA ASN A 165 -7.88 15.90 6.45
C ASN A 165 -8.88 14.74 6.61
N TRP A 166 -10.16 15.09 6.81
CA TRP A 166 -11.21 14.09 7.00
C TRP A 166 -11.46 13.21 5.76
N TRP A 167 -11.31 13.76 4.56
CA TRP A 167 -11.56 13.09 3.29
C TRP A 167 -10.34 12.34 2.76
N TYR A 168 -9.14 12.86 3.05
CA TYR A 168 -7.92 12.47 2.37
C TYR A 168 -6.72 12.40 3.33
N ASP A 169 -5.88 11.38 3.16
CA ASP A 169 -4.56 11.26 3.81
C ASP A 169 -3.52 10.92 2.74
N GLY A 170 -2.81 11.95 2.27
CA GLY A 170 -1.84 11.85 1.17
C GLY A 170 -0.66 10.92 1.44
N ARG A 171 -0.43 10.53 2.70
CA ARG A 171 0.60 9.52 3.06
C ARG A 171 0.27 8.13 2.52
N ARG A 172 -0.99 7.88 2.18
CA ARG A 172 -1.42 6.62 1.55
C ARG A 172 -1.64 6.77 0.06
N ASP A 173 -1.71 7.99 -0.46
CA ASP A 173 -1.83 8.21 -1.89
C ASP A 173 -0.54 7.75 -2.56
N VAL A 174 -0.59 6.75 -3.42
CA VAL A 174 0.61 6.13 -3.98
C VAL A 174 1.42 7.13 -4.79
N VAL A 175 0.75 8.02 -5.54
CA VAL A 175 1.43 8.99 -6.40
C VAL A 175 2.04 10.10 -5.55
N GLU A 176 1.22 10.73 -4.69
CA GLU A 176 1.69 11.84 -3.86
C GLU A 176 2.71 11.41 -2.80
N SER A 177 2.51 10.25 -2.17
CA SER A 177 3.48 9.73 -1.19
C SER A 177 4.80 9.31 -1.83
N THR A 178 4.78 8.84 -3.09
CA THR A 178 6.02 8.58 -3.84
C THR A 178 6.76 9.88 -4.13
N ARG A 179 6.07 10.89 -4.67
CA ARG A 179 6.66 12.23 -4.85
C ARG A 179 7.28 12.75 -3.55
N ALA A 180 6.52 12.76 -2.46
CA ALA A 180 6.99 13.27 -1.17
C ALA A 180 8.12 12.44 -0.55
N ALA A 181 8.14 11.12 -0.74
CA ALA A 181 9.23 10.27 -0.25
C ALA A 181 10.53 10.54 -1.01
N LEU A 182 10.45 10.69 -2.34
CA LEU A 182 11.61 11.02 -3.16
C LEU A 182 12.11 12.45 -2.87
N ASP A 183 11.21 13.43 -2.71
CA ASP A 183 11.57 14.80 -2.29
C ASP A 183 12.31 14.80 -0.94
N LEU A 184 11.85 13.97 0.01
CA LEU A 184 12.51 13.79 1.31
C LEU A 184 13.89 13.13 1.18
N LEU A 185 14.01 12.10 0.35
CA LEU A 185 15.28 11.40 0.12
C LEU A 185 16.31 12.31 -0.53
N GLU A 186 15.91 13.11 -1.51
CA GLU A 186 16.76 14.14 -2.12
C GLU A 186 17.19 15.23 -1.13
N TYR A 187 16.24 15.72 -0.33
CA TYR A 187 16.54 16.68 0.74
C TYR A 187 17.57 16.11 1.73
N LEU A 188 17.39 14.86 2.16
CA LEU A 188 18.31 14.19 3.07
C LEU A 188 19.67 13.93 2.42
N ASN A 189 19.71 13.49 1.16
CA ASN A 189 20.95 13.27 0.44
C ASN A 189 21.79 14.55 0.33
N ARG A 190 21.16 15.68 -0.03
CA ARG A 190 21.81 17.00 -0.03
C ARG A 190 22.29 17.40 1.37
N LYS A 191 21.51 17.12 2.42
CA LYS A 191 21.88 17.41 3.81
C LYS A 191 23.09 16.61 4.31
N PHE A 192 23.33 15.44 3.75
CA PHE A 192 24.46 14.58 4.08
C PHE A 192 25.52 14.55 2.98
N ASP A 193 25.65 15.63 2.20
CA ASP A 193 26.71 15.83 1.21
C ASP A 193 26.82 14.68 0.19
N GLY A 194 25.69 14.15 -0.27
CA GLY A 194 25.64 13.03 -1.22
C GLY A 194 25.71 11.63 -0.58
N ASN A 195 25.85 11.53 0.75
CA ASN A 195 25.95 10.24 1.43
C ASN A 195 24.58 9.56 1.61
N TRP A 196 24.27 8.63 0.69
CA TRP A 196 23.03 7.86 0.71
C TRP A 196 22.84 7.00 1.97
N GLN A 197 23.91 6.43 2.55
CA GLN A 197 23.78 5.61 3.76
C GLN A 197 23.30 6.44 4.95
N HIS A 198 23.80 7.67 5.10
CA HIS A 198 23.31 8.61 6.11
C HIS A 198 21.91 9.13 5.81
N ALA A 199 21.61 9.43 4.54
CA ALA A 199 20.29 9.87 4.12
C ALA A 199 19.21 8.80 4.43
N LEU A 200 19.48 7.54 4.09
CA LEU A 200 18.60 6.41 4.38
C LEU A 200 18.43 6.16 5.89
N ALA A 201 19.52 6.26 6.66
CA ALA A 201 19.43 6.18 8.12
C ALA A 201 18.57 7.31 8.69
N ALA A 202 18.72 8.53 8.17
CA ALA A 202 17.95 9.70 8.58
C ALA A 202 16.48 9.61 8.16
N TYR A 203 16.16 8.99 7.01
CA TYR A 203 14.79 8.71 6.59
C TYR A 203 14.06 7.87 7.66
N ASN A 204 14.72 6.82 8.17
CA ASN A 204 14.15 5.93 9.17
C ASN A 204 14.04 6.56 10.57
N THR A 205 15.08 7.28 11.02
CA THR A 205 15.22 7.67 12.44
C THR A 205 15.13 9.18 12.72
N GLY A 206 15.14 9.99 11.67
CA GLY A 206 15.24 11.44 11.70
C GLY A 206 16.69 11.96 11.60
N GLU A 207 16.90 13.00 10.79
CA GLU A 207 18.21 13.61 10.50
C GLU A 207 18.97 14.07 11.76
N GLY A 208 18.26 14.66 12.74
CA GLY A 208 18.90 15.21 13.93
C GLY A 208 19.58 14.15 14.79
N ARG A 209 19.10 12.91 14.76
CA ARG A 209 19.74 11.79 15.45
C ARG A 209 21.01 11.35 14.72
N VAL A 210 20.97 11.27 13.39
CA VAL A 210 22.14 10.91 12.58
C VAL A 210 23.23 11.97 12.71
N PHE A 211 22.91 13.26 12.59
CA PHE A 211 23.86 14.35 12.83
C PHE A 211 24.45 14.31 14.24
N ARG A 212 23.65 13.96 15.26
CA ARG A 212 24.16 13.80 16.63
C ARG A 212 25.14 12.63 16.71
N ALA A 213 24.84 11.48 16.11
CA ALA A 213 25.73 10.33 16.09
C ALA A 213 27.06 10.67 15.39
N ILE A 214 27.00 11.36 14.24
CA ILE A 214 28.19 11.83 13.51
C ILE A 214 29.04 12.77 14.38
N ARG A 215 28.43 13.79 15.01
CA ARG A 215 29.15 14.72 15.89
C ARG A 215 29.81 14.01 17.07
N ASN A 216 29.12 13.04 17.68
CA ASN A 216 29.66 12.27 18.79
C ASN A 216 30.88 11.43 18.35
N ASN A 217 30.82 10.78 17.18
CA ASN A 217 31.96 10.04 16.65
C ASN A 217 33.13 10.96 16.31
N LYS A 218 32.86 12.10 15.66
CA LYS A 218 33.90 13.11 15.36
C LYS A 218 34.59 13.62 16.62
N ALA A 219 33.84 13.95 17.66
CA ALA A 219 34.38 14.39 18.95
C ALA A 219 35.23 13.30 19.65
N ALA A 220 34.91 12.03 19.40
CA ALA A 220 35.65 10.88 19.93
C ALA A 220 36.77 10.38 19.01
N GLY A 221 37.07 11.06 17.89
CA GLY A 221 38.08 10.63 16.91
C GLY A 221 37.74 9.31 16.20
N LYS A 222 36.46 8.94 16.12
CA LYS A 222 35.97 7.69 15.51
C LYS A 222 35.50 7.92 14.07
N PRO A 223 35.50 6.88 13.21
CA PRO A 223 34.92 6.97 11.88
C PRO A 223 33.45 7.41 11.92
N THR A 224 33.02 8.15 10.92
CA THR A 224 31.68 8.76 10.86
C THR A 224 30.78 8.12 9.80
N ASP A 225 31.24 7.05 9.15
CA ASP A 225 30.44 6.24 8.24
C ASP A 225 29.28 5.55 8.98
N PHE A 226 28.22 5.22 8.24
CA PHE A 226 27.01 4.61 8.78
C PHE A 226 27.28 3.39 9.68
N TRP A 227 28.24 2.54 9.31
CA TRP A 227 28.55 1.29 10.01
C TRP A 227 29.19 1.52 11.36
N SER A 228 29.81 2.68 11.55
CA SER A 228 30.46 3.10 12.78
C SER A 228 29.56 3.94 13.70
N LEU A 229 28.40 4.41 13.22
CA LEU A 229 27.49 5.26 14.00
C LEU A 229 26.71 4.47 15.05
N SER A 230 26.65 5.01 16.28
CA SER A 230 25.78 4.48 17.33
C SER A 230 24.32 4.88 17.07
N LEU A 231 23.59 4.03 16.34
CA LEU A 231 22.19 4.21 15.99
C LEU A 231 21.30 3.14 16.67
N PRO A 232 19.98 3.38 16.78
CA PRO A 232 19.04 2.35 17.26
C PRO A 232 19.11 1.09 16.40
N LYS A 233 18.91 -0.09 17.01
CA LYS A 233 18.99 -1.39 16.32
C LYS A 233 18.11 -1.48 15.06
N GLU A 234 16.95 -0.82 15.08
CA GLU A 234 16.06 -0.73 13.93
C GLU A 234 16.72 0.04 12.77
N THR A 235 17.29 1.21 13.06
CA THR A 235 17.97 2.07 12.08
C THR A 235 19.30 1.48 11.59
N SER A 236 20.12 0.90 12.48
CA SER A 236 21.35 0.18 12.08
C SER A 236 21.05 -1.01 11.18
N GLY A 237 19.84 -1.58 11.26
CA GLY A 237 19.36 -2.65 10.39
C GLY A 237 18.67 -2.19 9.10
N TYR A 238 18.49 -0.88 8.90
CA TYR A 238 17.71 -0.33 7.80
C TYR A 238 18.45 -0.39 6.46
N VAL A 239 19.60 0.28 6.34
CA VAL A 239 20.46 0.25 5.14
C VAL A 239 20.88 -1.17 4.76
N PRO A 240 21.30 -2.05 5.70
CA PRO A 240 21.65 -3.42 5.36
C PRO A 240 20.49 -4.24 4.80
N LYS A 241 19.26 -3.96 5.23
CA LYS A 241 18.07 -4.65 4.71
C LYS A 241 17.76 -4.22 3.27
N LEU A 242 17.92 -2.93 2.95
CA LEU A 242 17.78 -2.44 1.58
C LEU A 242 18.83 -3.09 0.65
N TYR A 243 20.10 -3.05 1.05
CA TYR A 243 21.17 -3.70 0.30
C TYR A 243 20.95 -5.21 0.11
N ALA A 244 20.45 -5.89 1.15
CA ALA A 244 20.13 -7.30 1.05
C ALA A 244 19.02 -7.60 0.04
N VAL A 245 17.94 -6.81 -0.01
CA VAL A 245 16.87 -7.03 -0.99
C VAL A 245 17.30 -6.65 -2.41
N ALA A 246 18.10 -5.59 -2.56
CA ALA A 246 18.68 -5.17 -3.84
C ALA A 246 19.56 -6.28 -4.43
N ASP A 247 20.46 -6.84 -3.62
CA ASP A 247 21.30 -7.96 -4.03
C ASP A 247 20.48 -9.22 -4.37
N VAL A 248 19.47 -9.55 -3.56
CA VAL A 248 18.58 -10.69 -3.82
C VAL A 248 17.84 -10.56 -5.15
N ILE A 249 17.31 -9.37 -5.45
CA ILE A 249 16.59 -9.09 -6.72
C ILE A 249 17.55 -9.17 -7.90
N LYS A 250 18.70 -8.49 -7.82
CA LYS A 250 19.71 -8.48 -8.89
C LYS A 250 20.22 -9.90 -9.19
N ASN A 251 20.45 -10.69 -8.16
CA ASN A 251 21.04 -12.02 -8.25
C ASN A 251 20.00 -13.15 -8.10
N GLN A 252 18.72 -12.91 -8.39
CA GLN A 252 17.64 -13.89 -8.15
C GLN A 252 17.89 -15.25 -8.80
N LYS A 253 18.43 -15.29 -10.03
CA LYS A 253 18.80 -16.54 -10.74
C LYS A 253 19.92 -17.29 -10.03
N LYS A 254 20.98 -16.57 -9.61
CA LYS A 254 22.11 -17.13 -8.85
C LYS A 254 21.66 -17.74 -7.53
N TYR A 255 20.65 -17.16 -6.90
CA TYR A 255 20.09 -17.63 -5.63
C TYR A 255 18.99 -18.69 -5.79
N GLY A 256 18.62 -19.06 -7.03
CA GLY A 256 17.54 -20.02 -7.27
C GLY A 256 16.17 -19.53 -6.80
N LEU A 257 15.95 -18.21 -6.77
CA LEU A 257 14.67 -17.61 -6.40
C LEU A 257 13.78 -17.43 -7.62
N SER A 258 12.49 -17.71 -7.44
CA SER A 258 11.43 -17.41 -8.41
C SER A 258 10.54 -16.31 -7.83
N ILE A 259 10.80 -15.06 -8.21
CA ILE A 259 9.98 -13.91 -7.85
C ILE A 259 8.94 -13.74 -8.97
N PRO A 260 7.63 -13.62 -8.66
CA PRO A 260 6.63 -13.35 -9.68
C PRO A 260 6.97 -12.09 -10.48
N MET A 261 6.97 -12.24 -11.81
CA MET A 261 7.26 -11.16 -12.75
C MET A 261 6.29 -9.99 -12.52
N VAL A 262 6.83 -8.77 -12.57
CA VAL A 262 6.01 -7.56 -12.69
C VAL A 262 6.30 -6.95 -14.04
N ALA A 263 5.27 -6.83 -14.90
CA ALA A 263 5.45 -6.35 -16.25
C ALA A 263 6.03 -4.92 -16.28
N ASN A 264 7.05 -4.69 -17.10
CA ASN A 264 7.66 -3.39 -17.35
C ASN A 264 6.78 -2.51 -18.27
N LYS A 265 5.59 -2.19 -17.80
CA LYS A 265 4.64 -1.29 -18.47
C LYS A 265 3.69 -0.65 -17.46
N PRO A 266 3.07 0.50 -17.77
CA PRO A 266 2.08 1.12 -16.91
C PRO A 266 0.90 0.17 -16.63
N ALA A 267 0.68 -0.17 -15.36
CA ALA A 267 -0.49 -0.94 -14.93
C ALA A 267 -1.68 -0.03 -14.58
N VAL A 268 -1.38 1.18 -14.12
CA VAL A 268 -2.34 2.18 -13.65
C VAL A 268 -2.05 3.55 -14.26
N ALA A 269 -3.04 4.43 -14.27
CA ALA A 269 -2.88 5.84 -14.61
C ALA A 269 -3.77 6.73 -13.74
N VAL A 270 -3.33 7.97 -13.57
CA VAL A 270 -4.07 9.02 -12.86
C VAL A 270 -5.12 9.61 -13.78
N VAL A 271 -6.35 9.71 -13.29
CA VAL A 271 -7.45 10.43 -13.93
C VAL A 271 -7.84 11.59 -13.03
N LYS A 272 -8.09 12.75 -13.64
CA LYS A 272 -8.43 14.00 -12.95
C LYS A 272 -9.85 14.43 -13.32
N PRO A 273 -10.88 14.02 -12.57
CA PRO A 273 -12.26 14.41 -12.85
C PRO A 273 -12.50 15.92 -12.70
N GLY A 274 -11.62 16.63 -11.97
CA GLY A 274 -11.76 18.06 -11.66
C GLY A 274 -12.89 18.38 -10.68
N ILE A 275 -13.62 17.37 -10.22
CA ILE A 275 -14.74 17.48 -9.29
C ILE A 275 -14.71 16.33 -8.30
N GLN A 276 -15.45 16.50 -7.20
CA GLN A 276 -15.64 15.43 -6.23
C GLN A 276 -16.42 14.25 -6.83
N MET A 277 -15.91 13.04 -6.59
CA MET A 277 -16.46 11.80 -7.11
C MET A 277 -16.82 10.86 -5.96
N ASP A 278 -18.05 10.34 -5.98
CA ASP A 278 -18.38 9.13 -5.22
C ASP A 278 -17.55 7.97 -5.76
N LEU A 279 -16.87 7.23 -4.88
CA LEU A 279 -15.97 6.13 -5.29
C LEU A 279 -16.75 4.97 -5.92
N GLY A 280 -18.00 4.73 -5.51
CA GLY A 280 -18.86 3.74 -6.16
C GLY A 280 -19.25 4.14 -7.58
N MET A 281 -19.55 5.41 -7.80
CA MET A 281 -19.84 5.97 -9.12
C MET A 281 -18.61 5.97 -10.01
N ALA A 282 -17.45 6.39 -9.49
CA ALA A 282 -16.19 6.33 -10.20
C ALA A 282 -15.84 4.88 -10.60
N ALA A 283 -16.03 3.92 -9.68
CA ALA A 283 -15.84 2.51 -9.97
C ALA A 283 -16.81 2.02 -11.05
N ARG A 284 -18.07 2.48 -11.07
CA ARG A 284 -19.06 2.17 -12.12
C ARG A 284 -18.66 2.73 -13.49
N TYR A 285 -18.15 3.96 -13.55
CA TYR A 285 -17.67 4.57 -14.79
C TYR A 285 -16.47 3.81 -15.36
N ALA A 286 -15.53 3.39 -14.52
CA ALA A 286 -14.46 2.46 -14.90
C ALA A 286 -14.98 1.02 -15.14
N GLY A 287 -16.16 0.71 -14.61
CA GLY A 287 -16.72 -0.60 -14.26
C GLY A 287 -15.70 -1.62 -13.81
N ILE A 288 -15.15 -1.30 -12.64
CA ILE A 288 -14.45 -2.17 -11.72
C ILE A 288 -15.26 -2.23 -10.42
N LYS A 289 -14.87 -3.11 -9.50
CA LYS A 289 -15.49 -3.13 -8.16
C LYS A 289 -15.01 -1.91 -7.36
N THR A 290 -15.89 -1.30 -6.54
CA THR A 290 -15.49 -0.19 -5.65
C THR A 290 -14.30 -0.54 -4.77
N ALA A 291 -14.23 -1.79 -4.33
CA ALA A 291 -13.11 -2.29 -3.56
C ALA A 291 -11.77 -2.32 -4.30
N GLU A 292 -11.80 -2.63 -5.59
CA GLU A 292 -10.61 -2.59 -6.45
C GLU A 292 -10.14 -1.14 -6.60
N LEU A 293 -11.08 -0.20 -6.81
CA LEU A 293 -10.78 1.23 -6.82
C LEU A 293 -10.17 1.69 -5.50
N GLN A 294 -10.73 1.29 -4.35
CA GLN A 294 -10.22 1.65 -3.02
C GLN A 294 -8.85 1.04 -2.74
N LYS A 295 -8.55 -0.14 -3.26
CA LYS A 295 -7.22 -0.78 -3.16
C LYS A 295 -6.15 0.06 -3.86
N LEU A 296 -6.49 0.72 -4.97
CA LEU A 296 -5.61 1.63 -5.71
C LEU A 296 -5.59 3.04 -5.12
N ASN A 297 -6.66 3.45 -4.44
CA ASN A 297 -6.84 4.80 -3.89
C ASN A 297 -7.05 4.79 -2.37
N PRO A 298 -6.11 4.25 -1.58
CA PRO A 298 -6.26 4.09 -0.13
C PRO A 298 -6.20 5.42 0.64
N ALA A 299 -5.86 6.53 -0.02
CA ALA A 299 -5.81 7.87 0.55
C ALA A 299 -7.17 8.39 0.98
N TYR A 300 -8.24 7.96 0.32
CA TYR A 300 -9.60 8.40 0.62
C TYR A 300 -10.12 7.73 1.89
N ASN A 301 -10.34 8.56 2.92
CA ASN A 301 -10.89 8.15 4.22
C ASN A 301 -12.41 7.90 4.18
N SER A 302 -13.05 8.34 3.11
CA SER A 302 -14.51 8.36 2.96
C SER A 302 -14.95 7.66 1.68
N TRP A 303 -16.27 7.58 1.48
CA TRP A 303 -16.89 6.96 0.31
C TRP A 303 -16.78 7.79 -0.99
N ALA A 304 -16.20 9.00 -0.91
CA ALA A 304 -15.97 9.91 -2.03
C ALA A 304 -14.55 10.48 -1.97
N THR A 305 -14.10 11.02 -3.10
CA THR A 305 -12.88 11.83 -3.18
C THR A 305 -13.03 13.13 -2.40
N SER A 306 -11.94 13.87 -2.21
CA SER A 306 -11.96 15.15 -1.50
C SER A 306 -12.72 16.22 -2.32
N PRO A 307 -13.48 17.14 -1.66
CA PRO A 307 -14.36 18.08 -2.37
C PRO A 307 -13.62 19.18 -3.12
N ASP A 308 -12.51 19.67 -2.58
CA ASP A 308 -11.85 20.89 -3.04
C ASP A 308 -10.57 20.56 -3.84
N ASN A 309 -9.63 19.86 -3.20
CA ASN A 309 -8.33 19.46 -3.76
C ASN A 309 -8.10 17.96 -3.56
N ASN A 310 -7.14 17.36 -4.28
CA ASN A 310 -6.77 15.94 -4.15
C ASN A 310 -7.96 15.01 -4.44
N ASN A 311 -8.59 15.21 -5.60
CA ASN A 311 -9.73 14.42 -6.09
C ASN A 311 -9.36 13.51 -7.29
N ASP A 312 -8.06 13.33 -7.52
CA ASP A 312 -7.48 12.47 -8.55
C ASP A 312 -7.71 10.99 -8.24
N LEU A 313 -7.92 10.17 -9.27
CA LEU A 313 -8.19 8.75 -9.14
C LEU A 313 -7.14 7.93 -9.90
N LEU A 314 -6.50 7.00 -9.20
CA LEU A 314 -5.64 5.98 -9.78
C LEU A 314 -6.51 4.82 -10.29
N LEU A 315 -6.52 4.58 -11.59
CA LEU A 315 -7.32 3.53 -12.24
C LEU A 315 -6.42 2.55 -12.99
N PRO A 316 -6.83 1.28 -13.18
CA PRO A 316 -6.15 0.40 -14.13
C PRO A 316 -6.14 1.04 -15.51
N ILE A 317 -4.99 0.98 -16.20
CA ILE A 317 -4.77 1.72 -17.46
C ILE A 317 -5.84 1.40 -18.51
N ASN A 318 -6.25 0.12 -18.59
CA ASN A 318 -7.26 -0.37 -19.54
C ASN A 318 -8.71 0.06 -19.19
N LYS A 319 -8.93 0.72 -18.05
CA LYS A 319 -10.24 1.23 -17.62
C LYS A 319 -10.39 2.74 -17.80
N VAL A 320 -9.30 3.46 -18.03
CA VAL A 320 -9.28 4.93 -18.16
C VAL A 320 -10.17 5.40 -19.31
N ALA A 321 -10.03 4.81 -20.50
CA ALA A 321 -10.83 5.20 -21.67
C ALA A 321 -12.33 5.03 -21.42
N ARG A 322 -12.72 3.94 -20.76
CA ARG A 322 -14.11 3.69 -20.38
C ARG A 322 -14.59 4.70 -19.33
N PHE A 323 -13.80 4.94 -18.29
CA PHE A 323 -14.12 5.93 -17.26
C PHE A 323 -14.39 7.29 -17.90
N ASN A 324 -13.48 7.77 -18.74
CA ASN A 324 -13.60 9.08 -19.40
C ASN A 324 -14.85 9.14 -20.30
N LYS A 325 -15.13 8.07 -21.07
CA LYS A 325 -16.34 7.99 -21.89
C LYS A 325 -17.62 8.05 -21.06
N GLN A 326 -17.69 7.29 -19.97
CA GLN A 326 -18.88 7.24 -19.10
C GLN A 326 -19.06 8.53 -18.30
N PHE A 327 -17.95 9.13 -17.85
CA PHE A 327 -17.94 10.41 -17.15
C PHE A 327 -18.37 11.56 -18.07
N ALA A 328 -17.90 11.58 -19.32
CA ALA A 328 -18.35 12.57 -20.30
C ALA A 328 -19.84 12.38 -20.65
N ALA A 329 -20.28 11.13 -20.86
CA ALA A 329 -21.68 10.80 -21.16
C ALA A 329 -22.65 11.14 -20.02
N SER A 330 -22.17 11.18 -18.78
CA SER A 330 -22.96 11.65 -17.63
C SER A 330 -22.98 13.18 -17.51
N ASN A 331 -22.57 13.92 -18.54
CA ASN A 331 -22.37 15.37 -18.49
C ASN A 331 -21.41 15.80 -17.37
N HIS A 332 -20.35 15.02 -17.14
CA HIS A 332 -19.38 15.24 -16.06
C HIS A 332 -20.06 15.34 -14.69
N GLN A 333 -21.16 14.61 -14.48
CA GLN A 333 -21.83 14.58 -13.20
C GLN A 333 -20.96 13.84 -12.18
N GLY A 334 -20.43 14.59 -11.22
CA GLY A 334 -19.85 14.08 -9.97
C GLY A 334 -20.89 14.06 -8.85
N MET A 335 -20.43 13.81 -7.62
CA MET A 335 -21.22 14.09 -6.42
C MET A 335 -20.62 15.31 -5.73
N LYS A 336 -21.22 16.49 -5.89
CA LYS A 336 -20.78 17.69 -5.17
C LYS A 336 -21.25 17.55 -3.73
N VAL A 337 -20.38 17.40 -2.74
CA VAL A 337 -20.79 17.39 -1.33
C VAL A 337 -20.51 18.75 -0.71
N VAL A 338 -21.58 19.50 -0.42
CA VAL A 338 -21.47 20.84 0.18
C VAL A 338 -21.39 20.73 1.70
N ARG A 339 -20.33 21.24 2.31
CA ARG A 339 -20.26 21.41 3.76
C ARG A 339 -21.04 22.65 4.20
N HIS A 340 -22.25 22.44 4.68
CA HIS A 340 -23.18 23.50 5.11
C HIS A 340 -23.13 23.71 6.61
N LYS A 341 -23.02 24.95 7.08
CA LYS A 341 -23.18 25.29 8.51
C LYS A 341 -24.66 25.50 8.79
N VAL A 342 -25.24 24.66 9.65
CA VAL A 342 -26.66 24.67 10.03
C VAL A 342 -27.03 26.03 10.64
N LYS A 343 -28.01 26.70 10.06
CA LYS A 343 -28.59 27.99 10.48
C LYS A 343 -29.94 27.77 11.16
N PRO A 344 -30.44 28.73 11.96
CA PRO A 344 -31.83 28.69 12.43
C PRO A 344 -32.80 28.51 11.25
N GLY A 345 -33.76 27.60 11.39
CA GLY A 345 -34.72 27.27 10.34
C GLY A 345 -34.29 26.18 9.35
N ASP A 346 -33.03 25.70 9.40
CA ASP A 346 -32.65 24.54 8.61
C ASP A 346 -33.28 23.25 9.17
N SER A 347 -33.69 22.36 8.27
CA SER A 347 -34.02 20.96 8.55
C SER A 347 -33.41 20.06 7.46
N LEU A 348 -33.29 18.75 7.69
CA LEU A 348 -32.79 17.87 6.63
C LEU A 348 -33.68 17.90 5.38
N SER A 349 -34.99 18.04 5.52
CA SER A 349 -35.91 18.12 4.38
C SER A 349 -35.74 19.42 3.60
N VAL A 350 -35.56 20.55 4.29
CA VAL A 350 -35.28 21.86 3.67
C VAL A 350 -33.95 21.83 2.94
N LEU A 351 -32.91 21.30 3.60
CA LEU A 351 -31.58 21.17 3.02
C LEU A 351 -31.57 20.18 1.84
N ALA A 352 -32.31 19.07 1.93
CA ALA A 352 -32.43 18.10 0.84
C ALA A 352 -33.10 18.72 -0.39
N LYS A 353 -34.25 19.38 -0.18
CA LYS A 353 -35.00 20.06 -1.24
C LYS A 353 -34.16 21.15 -1.91
N ARG A 354 -33.50 22.01 -1.12
CA ARG A 354 -32.69 23.13 -1.62
C ARG A 354 -31.49 22.68 -2.44
N ASN A 355 -30.95 21.50 -2.14
CA ASN A 355 -29.74 20.98 -2.77
C ASN A 355 -30.03 19.74 -3.64
N HIS A 356 -31.26 19.60 -4.13
CA HIS A 356 -31.67 18.54 -5.07
C HIS A 356 -31.14 17.14 -4.68
N THR A 357 -31.30 16.78 -3.41
CA THR A 357 -30.88 15.50 -2.83
C THR A 357 -31.97 14.94 -1.93
N SER A 358 -31.76 13.79 -1.31
CA SER A 358 -32.70 13.20 -0.36
C SER A 358 -32.22 13.32 1.08
N VAL A 359 -33.16 13.37 2.02
CA VAL A 359 -32.86 13.34 3.47
C VAL A 359 -31.96 12.15 3.81
N LYS A 360 -32.22 10.99 3.18
CA LYS A 360 -31.44 9.77 3.38
C LYS A 360 -30.00 9.90 2.87
N GLN A 361 -29.78 10.61 1.77
CA GLN A 361 -28.44 10.90 1.26
C GLN A 361 -27.69 11.85 2.20
N ILE A 362 -28.33 12.93 2.69
CA ILE A 362 -27.72 13.80 3.71
C ILE A 362 -27.41 13.01 4.98
N GLN A 363 -28.33 12.16 5.43
CA GLN A 363 -28.12 11.29 6.59
C GLN A 363 -26.91 10.36 6.38
N ARG A 364 -26.81 9.68 5.25
CA ARG A 364 -25.67 8.81 4.91
C ARG A 364 -24.35 9.58 4.86
N ALA A 365 -24.33 10.74 4.19
CA ALA A 365 -23.13 11.58 4.10
C ALA A 365 -22.64 12.07 5.47
N ASN A 366 -23.54 12.18 6.45
CA ASN A 366 -23.23 12.61 7.82
C ASN A 366 -23.33 11.49 8.85
N ASN A 367 -23.50 10.24 8.37
CA ASN A 367 -23.68 9.05 9.19
C ASN A 367 -24.82 9.15 10.26
N MET A 368 -25.79 10.03 10.02
CA MET A 368 -26.93 10.25 10.90
C MET A 368 -27.98 9.16 10.75
N THR A 369 -28.52 8.67 11.87
CA THR A 369 -29.67 7.75 11.89
C THR A 369 -31.01 8.44 12.09
N ASN A 370 -30.99 9.73 12.43
CA ASN A 370 -32.19 10.57 12.63
C ASN A 370 -32.06 11.86 11.82
N THR A 371 -33.08 12.72 11.89
CA THR A 371 -33.16 13.98 11.13
C THR A 371 -32.74 15.22 11.93
N ASN A 372 -32.21 15.04 13.15
CA ASN A 372 -31.93 16.15 14.04
C ASN A 372 -30.61 16.83 13.70
N ILE A 373 -30.70 18.11 13.31
CA ILE A 373 -29.54 18.97 13.07
C ILE A 373 -29.49 20.09 14.11
N ARG A 374 -28.28 20.50 14.49
CA ARG A 374 -28.08 21.55 15.50
C ARG A 374 -27.49 22.79 14.87
N VAL A 375 -28.12 23.93 15.14
CA VAL A 375 -27.63 25.25 14.71
C VAL A 375 -26.16 25.41 15.10
N GLY A 376 -25.36 25.93 14.16
CA GLY A 376 -23.92 26.15 14.29
C GLY A 376 -23.04 24.92 14.00
N LYS A 377 -23.61 23.70 13.88
CA LYS A 377 -22.86 22.51 13.42
C LYS A 377 -22.75 22.47 11.91
N HIS A 378 -21.76 21.74 11.40
CA HIS A 378 -21.62 21.54 9.96
C HIS A 378 -22.26 20.21 9.57
N ILE A 379 -22.89 20.19 8.40
CA ILE A 379 -23.51 19.03 7.78
C ILE A 379 -23.09 18.94 6.31
N LEU A 380 -22.80 17.74 5.85
CA LEU A 380 -22.40 17.41 4.49
C LEU A 380 -23.65 17.15 3.64
N ILE A 381 -23.87 17.96 2.63
CA ILE A 381 -25.04 17.83 1.77
C ILE A 381 -24.57 17.28 0.43
N PRO A 382 -24.74 15.97 0.16
CA PRO A 382 -24.43 15.41 -1.14
C PRO A 382 -25.45 15.95 -2.14
N VAL A 383 -24.97 16.65 -3.15
CA VAL A 383 -25.74 17.16 -4.28
C VAL A 383 -25.47 16.15 -5.41
N ALA A 384 -26.36 15.17 -5.59
CA ALA A 384 -26.29 14.21 -6.69
C ALA A 384 -27.69 13.92 -7.24
N LEU A 385 -27.79 13.91 -8.57
CA LEU A 385 -29.00 13.65 -9.33
C LEU A 385 -29.39 12.16 -9.23
N GLN A 386 -30.58 11.94 -8.64
CA GLN A 386 -31.47 10.77 -8.63
C GLN A 386 -31.05 9.45 -7.93
N ASP A 387 -32.05 8.92 -7.21
CA ASP A 387 -32.05 7.77 -6.31
C ASP A 387 -32.24 6.45 -7.09
N GLY A 388 -31.46 5.41 -6.78
CA GLY A 388 -31.80 4.07 -7.28
C GLY A 388 -30.92 2.87 -6.91
N GLN A 389 -29.63 3.01 -6.58
CA GLN A 389 -28.70 1.86 -6.67
C GLN A 389 -27.73 1.73 -5.48
N SER A 390 -28.19 2.03 -4.27
CA SER A 390 -27.34 2.08 -3.05
C SER A 390 -27.10 0.73 -2.34
N SER A 391 -27.67 -0.39 -2.82
CA SER A 391 -27.67 -1.67 -2.06
C SER A 391 -26.48 -2.59 -2.36
N GLU A 392 -25.85 -2.49 -3.52
CA GLU A 392 -24.70 -3.35 -3.88
C GLU A 392 -23.39 -2.84 -3.27
N LEU A 393 -23.34 -1.54 -2.97
CA LEU A 393 -22.19 -0.84 -2.40
C LEU A 393 -21.90 -1.26 -0.95
N SER A 394 -22.93 -1.52 -0.14
CA SER A 394 -22.78 -1.98 1.25
C SER A 394 -22.13 -3.36 1.32
N THR A 395 -22.51 -4.27 0.43
CA THR A 395 -22.07 -5.67 0.44
C THR A 395 -20.62 -5.83 -0.01
N ALA A 396 -20.20 -5.06 -1.02
CA ALA A 396 -18.81 -5.05 -1.50
C ALA A 396 -17.83 -4.38 -0.51
N LEU A 397 -18.28 -3.33 0.20
CA LEU A 397 -17.53 -2.72 1.30
C LEU A 397 -17.39 -3.67 2.49
N GLN A 398 -18.37 -4.54 2.74
CA GLN A 398 -18.32 -5.58 3.77
C GLN A 398 -17.32 -6.70 3.42
N GLN A 399 -17.31 -7.16 2.16
CA GLN A 399 -16.42 -8.24 1.69
C GLN A 399 -14.92 -7.85 1.64
N VAL A 400 -14.61 -6.59 1.36
CA VAL A 400 -13.21 -6.13 1.29
C VAL A 400 -12.65 -5.70 2.63
N ARG A 401 -13.54 -5.33 3.57
CA ARG A 401 -13.22 -5.24 4.99
C ARG A 401 -12.95 -6.61 5.63
N SER A 402 -13.58 -7.69 5.14
CA SER A 402 -13.31 -9.06 5.62
C SER A 402 -12.05 -9.70 5.04
N GLN A 403 -11.54 -9.24 3.89
CA GLN A 403 -10.32 -9.78 3.26
C GLN A 403 -9.02 -9.09 3.74
N SER A 404 -9.13 -7.91 4.37
CA SER A 404 -7.98 -7.18 4.92
C SER A 404 -7.68 -7.51 6.40
N SER A 405 -8.40 -8.46 7.01
CA SER A 405 -8.14 -8.96 8.36
C SER A 405 -7.52 -10.35 8.35
N HIS A 406 -6.21 -10.44 8.09
CA HIS A 406 -5.46 -11.55 8.67
C HIS A 406 -5.32 -11.29 10.17
N GLY A 407 -6.20 -11.93 10.93
CA GLY A 407 -6.26 -11.89 12.40
C GLY A 407 -7.38 -11.02 12.95
N GLY A 408 -8.63 -11.40 12.70
CA GLY A 408 -9.86 -10.79 13.23
C GLY A 408 -10.06 -10.99 14.74
N GLY A 409 -9.02 -10.70 15.53
CA GLY A 409 -9.09 -10.77 16.98
C GLY A 409 -8.68 -9.49 17.67
N TYR A 410 -9.38 -9.16 18.76
CA TYR A 410 -9.03 -8.00 19.58
C TYR A 410 -8.12 -8.41 20.74
N ARG A 411 -7.18 -7.52 21.08
CA ARG A 411 -6.19 -7.73 22.14
C ARG A 411 -6.74 -7.30 23.50
N THR A 412 -6.87 -8.25 24.42
CA THR A 412 -7.18 -8.01 25.84
C THR A 412 -5.97 -8.30 26.72
N ILE A 413 -5.84 -7.61 27.85
CA ILE A 413 -4.81 -7.88 28.87
C ILE A 413 -5.49 -8.51 30.09
N TYR A 414 -5.10 -9.73 30.44
CA TYR A 414 -5.54 -10.45 31.63
C TYR A 414 -4.47 -10.37 32.73
N LYS A 415 -4.86 -10.04 33.96
CA LYS A 415 -3.97 -10.00 35.12
C LYS A 415 -4.15 -11.29 35.92
N VAL A 416 -3.09 -12.09 36.03
CA VAL A 416 -3.05 -13.37 36.75
C VAL A 416 -3.46 -13.16 38.21
N LYS A 417 -4.39 -13.98 38.70
CA LYS A 417 -4.91 -13.98 40.08
C LYS A 417 -4.42 -15.22 40.83
N SER A 418 -4.62 -15.23 42.16
CA SER A 418 -4.35 -16.42 42.97
C SER A 418 -5.17 -17.62 42.46
N GLY A 419 -4.51 -18.76 42.27
CA GLY A 419 -5.12 -19.98 41.72
C GLY A 419 -5.17 -20.09 40.19
N ASP A 420 -4.68 -19.11 39.44
CA ASP A 420 -4.64 -19.16 37.98
C ASP A 420 -3.47 -20.03 37.46
N SER A 421 -3.72 -20.80 36.40
CA SER A 421 -2.73 -21.53 35.60
C SER A 421 -2.92 -21.23 34.11
N LEU A 422 -1.93 -21.55 33.26
CA LEU A 422 -2.08 -21.39 31.81
C LEU A 422 -3.33 -22.10 31.29
N TRP A 423 -3.66 -23.27 31.84
CA TRP A 423 -4.86 -24.03 31.48
C TRP A 423 -6.15 -23.37 31.95
N THR A 424 -6.24 -22.93 33.22
CA THR A 424 -7.48 -22.30 33.72
C THR A 424 -7.74 -20.95 33.06
N ILE A 425 -6.68 -20.19 32.75
CA ILE A 425 -6.80 -18.93 32.00
C ILE A 425 -7.20 -19.21 30.55
N ALA A 426 -6.53 -20.12 29.85
CA ALA A 426 -6.82 -20.44 28.44
C ALA A 426 -8.28 -20.89 28.27
N ARG A 427 -8.74 -21.82 29.13
CA ARG A 427 -10.13 -22.30 29.15
C ARG A 427 -11.12 -21.19 29.44
N LYS A 428 -10.85 -20.35 30.46
CA LYS A 428 -11.73 -19.22 30.83
C LYS A 428 -11.80 -18.14 29.75
N GLN A 429 -10.75 -18.01 28.95
CA GLN A 429 -10.64 -16.98 27.92
C GLN A 429 -10.98 -17.50 26.51
N ASN A 430 -11.36 -18.77 26.41
CA ASN A 430 -11.72 -19.47 25.18
C ASN A 430 -10.62 -19.42 24.10
N VAL A 431 -9.37 -19.68 24.51
CA VAL A 431 -8.19 -19.73 23.64
C VAL A 431 -7.37 -20.98 23.95
N SER A 432 -6.53 -21.44 23.03
CA SER A 432 -5.64 -22.58 23.32
C SER A 432 -4.44 -22.16 24.18
N ILE A 433 -3.86 -23.12 24.91
CA ILE A 433 -2.63 -22.88 25.69
C ILE A 433 -1.48 -22.48 24.75
N ASP A 434 -1.44 -23.03 23.54
CA ASP A 434 -0.40 -22.78 22.55
C ASP A 434 -0.48 -21.35 21.99
N GLN A 435 -1.70 -20.88 21.76
CA GLN A 435 -1.97 -19.48 21.44
C GLN A 435 -1.56 -18.56 22.59
N LEU A 436 -2.02 -18.84 23.82
CA LEU A 436 -1.75 -18.02 25.01
C LEU A 436 -0.24 -17.92 25.30
N THR A 437 0.50 -19.01 25.14
CA THR A 437 1.96 -19.06 25.35
C THR A 437 2.71 -18.33 24.23
N LYS A 438 2.33 -18.53 22.97
CA LYS A 438 2.90 -17.84 21.79
C LYS A 438 2.75 -16.32 21.88
N TRP A 439 1.59 -15.81 22.27
CA TRP A 439 1.34 -14.36 22.38
C TRP A 439 2.14 -13.68 23.50
N ASN A 440 2.55 -14.44 24.51
CA ASN A 440 3.21 -13.92 25.71
C ASN A 440 4.68 -14.33 25.81
N GLY A 441 5.23 -15.03 24.82
CA GLY A 441 6.59 -15.55 24.85
C GLY A 441 6.85 -16.47 26.05
N LEU A 442 5.85 -17.28 26.43
CA LEU A 442 5.95 -18.20 27.56
C LEU A 442 6.19 -19.63 27.06
N SER A 443 6.85 -20.46 27.85
CA SER A 443 6.89 -21.91 27.62
C SER A 443 5.71 -22.59 28.32
N LYS A 444 5.24 -23.73 27.80
CA LYS A 444 4.10 -24.48 28.38
C LYS A 444 4.32 -24.93 29.83
N LYS A 445 5.59 -25.00 30.28
CA LYS A 445 6.02 -25.40 31.63
C LYS A 445 6.25 -24.21 32.58
N LYS A 446 6.05 -22.96 32.14
CA LYS A 446 6.37 -21.77 32.94
C LYS A 446 5.29 -21.46 33.96
N THR A 447 5.67 -21.37 35.24
CA THR A 447 4.79 -20.96 36.35
C THR A 447 4.42 -19.48 36.24
N LEU A 448 3.14 -19.16 36.39
CA LEU A 448 2.61 -17.79 36.34
C LEU A 448 2.76 -17.10 37.70
N ARG A 449 3.12 -15.82 37.71
CA ARG A 449 3.18 -15.00 38.94
C ARG A 449 1.88 -14.23 39.14
N ILE A 450 1.39 -14.15 40.37
CA ILE A 450 0.23 -13.33 40.71
C ILE A 450 0.52 -11.87 40.32
N GLY A 451 -0.42 -11.26 39.61
CA GLY A 451 -0.30 -9.90 39.09
C GLY A 451 0.40 -9.78 37.72
N GLN A 452 0.95 -10.86 37.18
CA GLN A 452 1.52 -10.90 35.83
C GLN A 452 0.46 -10.57 34.78
N LYS A 453 0.81 -9.76 33.78
CA LYS A 453 -0.09 -9.37 32.69
C LYS A 453 0.12 -10.29 31.49
N LEU A 454 -0.94 -10.96 31.04
CA LEU A 454 -0.95 -11.80 29.86
C LEU A 454 -1.78 -11.12 28.75
N THR A 455 -1.20 -11.03 27.57
CA THR A 455 -1.83 -10.63 26.32
C THR A 455 -2.66 -11.78 25.77
N ILE A 456 -3.93 -11.54 25.50
CA ILE A 456 -4.86 -12.52 24.95
C ILE A 456 -5.47 -11.92 23.70
N TRP A 457 -5.37 -12.63 22.58
CA TRP A 457 -6.09 -12.29 21.37
C TRP A 457 -7.36 -13.15 21.33
N LYS A 458 -8.52 -12.55 21.09
CA LYS A 458 -9.78 -13.27 21.01
C LYS A 458 -10.35 -13.14 19.63
N ASP A 459 -10.74 -14.26 19.02
CA ASP A 459 -11.51 -14.25 17.78
C ASP A 459 -12.88 -13.61 18.05
N SER A 460 -13.28 -12.72 17.16
CA SER A 460 -14.53 -11.99 17.29
C SER A 460 -15.64 -12.83 16.66
N ASN A 461 -16.57 -13.34 17.46
CA ASN A 461 -17.82 -13.91 16.93
C ASN A 461 -18.59 -12.80 16.19
N ASP A 462 -19.11 -13.13 15.01
CA ASP A 462 -20.08 -12.40 14.18
C ASP A 462 -19.95 -10.86 14.12
N GLY A 463 -19.26 -10.38 13.09
CA GLY A 463 -19.56 -9.07 12.46
C GLY A 463 -19.20 -7.79 13.22
N GLU A 464 -18.58 -7.87 14.41
CA GLU A 464 -18.12 -6.71 15.17
C GLU A 464 -16.67 -6.33 14.79
N ILE A 465 -16.43 -5.09 14.38
CA ILE A 465 -15.08 -4.60 14.04
C ILE A 465 -14.62 -3.69 15.18
N ILE A 466 -13.98 -4.25 16.20
CA ILE A 466 -13.53 -3.48 17.36
C ILE A 466 -12.19 -2.76 17.06
N ARG A 467 -12.19 -1.42 17.03
CA ARG A 467 -10.98 -0.58 16.91
C ARG A 467 -10.66 0.15 18.22
N THR A 468 -9.37 0.35 18.48
CA THR A 468 -8.95 1.21 19.60
C THR A 468 -9.00 2.68 19.17
N VAL A 469 -9.79 3.49 19.87
CA VAL A 469 -9.94 4.93 19.64
C VAL A 469 -9.45 5.68 20.88
N TYR A 470 -8.64 6.72 20.70
CA TYR A 470 -8.24 7.62 21.77
C TYR A 470 -9.06 8.92 21.68
N TYR A 471 -9.90 9.16 22.67
CA TYR A 471 -10.79 10.32 22.74
C TYR A 471 -10.26 11.36 23.72
N LYS A 472 -10.04 12.60 23.27
CA LYS A 472 -9.70 13.73 24.14
C LYS A 472 -10.97 14.39 24.67
N ILE A 473 -11.16 14.35 25.98
CA ILE A 473 -12.32 14.91 26.70
C ILE A 473 -12.42 16.41 26.44
N ARG A 474 -13.61 16.89 26.08
CA ARG A 474 -13.93 18.31 25.87
C ARG A 474 -14.71 18.87 27.06
N GLN A 475 -14.74 20.19 27.19
CA GLN A 475 -15.53 20.86 28.22
C GLN A 475 -17.03 20.48 28.06
N GLY A 476 -17.62 19.93 29.12
CA GLY A 476 -19.00 19.44 29.14
C GLY A 476 -19.21 17.96 28.82
N ASP A 477 -18.17 17.19 28.47
CA ASP A 477 -18.30 15.74 28.30
C ASP A 477 -18.38 15.00 29.65
N ASN A 478 -19.14 13.90 29.68
CA ASN A 478 -19.12 12.93 30.78
C ASN A 478 -19.05 11.48 30.27
N LEU A 479 -18.67 10.53 31.13
CA LEU A 479 -18.49 9.13 30.73
C LEU A 479 -19.74 8.51 30.08
N SER A 480 -20.94 8.87 30.54
CA SER A 480 -22.20 8.39 29.94
C SER A 480 -22.36 8.87 28.50
N THR A 481 -22.15 10.16 28.25
CA THR A 481 -22.22 10.74 26.90
C THR A 481 -21.14 10.23 25.96
N ILE A 482 -19.92 10.00 26.46
CA ILE A 482 -18.81 9.43 25.68
C ILE A 482 -19.08 7.96 25.37
N ALA A 483 -19.44 7.16 26.38
CA ALA A 483 -19.72 5.74 26.19
C ALA A 483 -20.90 5.51 25.22
N LYS A 484 -21.97 6.32 25.35
CA LYS A 484 -23.10 6.33 24.42
C LYS A 484 -22.67 6.72 22.99
N ARG A 485 -21.83 7.73 22.82
CA ARG A 485 -21.31 8.17 21.51
C ARG A 485 -20.52 7.07 20.82
N TYR A 486 -19.73 6.31 21.58
CA TYR A 486 -18.92 5.22 21.06
C TYR A 486 -19.60 3.85 21.15
N LYS A 487 -20.90 3.82 21.51
CA LYS A 487 -21.72 2.61 21.72
C LYS A 487 -21.02 1.51 22.54
N VAL A 488 -20.33 1.93 23.59
CA VAL A 488 -19.67 1.07 24.58
C VAL A 488 -20.34 1.25 25.95
N LYS A 489 -20.18 0.30 26.88
CA LYS A 489 -20.73 0.46 28.23
C LYS A 489 -19.85 1.40 29.05
N VAL A 490 -20.46 2.22 29.90
CA VAL A 490 -19.74 3.14 30.81
C VAL A 490 -18.76 2.36 31.70
N ALA A 491 -19.19 1.21 32.21
CA ALA A 491 -18.35 0.31 33.03
C ALA A 491 -17.08 -0.15 32.29
N ASP A 492 -17.18 -0.38 30.98
CA ASP A 492 -16.05 -0.77 30.15
C ASP A 492 -15.08 0.40 29.95
N VAL A 493 -15.59 1.60 29.68
CA VAL A 493 -14.76 2.83 29.59
C VAL A 493 -14.01 3.10 30.90
N VAL A 494 -14.67 2.93 32.05
CA VAL A 494 -14.06 3.04 33.38
C VAL A 494 -12.94 2.02 33.55
N LYS A 495 -13.21 0.75 33.18
CA LYS A 495 -12.24 -0.35 33.30
C LYS A 495 -11.02 -0.17 32.39
N TRP A 496 -11.21 0.24 31.13
CA TRP A 496 -10.13 0.42 30.16
C TRP A 496 -9.17 1.55 30.54
N ASN A 497 -9.69 2.56 31.22
CA ASN A 497 -8.97 3.76 31.60
C ASN A 497 -8.62 3.83 33.09
N GLN A 498 -8.86 2.75 33.85
CA GLN A 498 -8.54 2.64 35.28
C GLN A 498 -9.18 3.78 36.12
N LEU A 499 -10.42 4.16 35.79
CA LEU A 499 -11.11 5.32 36.41
C LEU A 499 -11.89 4.97 37.69
N SER A 500 -11.73 3.76 38.22
CA SER A 500 -12.43 3.30 39.42
C SER A 500 -12.04 4.16 40.64
N GLY A 501 -12.91 5.09 41.04
CA GLY A 501 -12.69 6.01 42.17
C GLY A 501 -12.50 7.48 41.78
N GLN A 502 -12.44 7.83 40.48
CA GLN A 502 -12.41 9.23 40.06
C GLN A 502 -13.81 9.83 39.97
N LYS A 503 -14.06 10.91 40.72
CA LYS A 503 -15.36 11.60 40.76
C LYS A 503 -15.64 12.44 39.51
N TYR A 504 -14.60 12.94 38.82
CA TYR A 504 -14.75 13.84 37.66
C TYR A 504 -13.69 13.64 36.56
N LEU A 505 -14.08 13.86 35.31
CA LEU A 505 -13.20 13.90 34.13
C LEU A 505 -12.65 15.31 33.92
N LYS A 506 -11.38 15.45 33.51
CA LYS A 506 -10.77 16.77 33.20
C LYS A 506 -10.82 17.07 31.70
N PRO A 507 -11.22 18.27 31.26
CA PRO A 507 -11.04 18.70 29.88
C PRO A 507 -9.58 18.54 29.43
N GLY A 508 -9.37 17.93 28.26
CA GLY A 508 -8.06 17.62 27.71
C GLY A 508 -7.50 16.24 28.06
N GLN A 509 -8.08 15.53 29.04
CA GLN A 509 -7.71 14.15 29.39
C GLN A 509 -8.06 13.18 28.25
N GLN A 510 -7.20 12.17 28.00
CA GLN A 510 -7.44 11.17 26.97
C GLN A 510 -8.07 9.89 27.55
N LEU A 511 -9.08 9.37 26.86
CA LEU A 511 -9.70 8.07 27.12
C LEU A 511 -9.42 7.10 25.98
N LYS A 512 -8.93 5.92 26.33
CA LYS A 512 -8.83 4.76 25.46
C LYS A 512 -10.17 4.04 25.40
N LEU A 513 -10.70 3.85 24.20
CA LEU A 513 -11.98 3.20 23.95
C LEU A 513 -11.76 2.04 22.99
N TYR A 514 -12.38 0.88 23.26
CA TYR A 514 -12.45 -0.21 22.29
C TYR A 514 -13.84 -0.17 21.67
N VAL A 515 -13.88 0.32 20.45
CA VAL A 515 -15.10 0.79 19.79
C VAL A 515 -15.43 -0.17 18.67
N ASP A 516 -16.62 -0.75 18.70
CA ASP A 516 -17.14 -1.46 17.56
C ASP A 516 -17.50 -0.47 16.44
N VAL A 517 -16.68 -0.40 15.40
CA VAL A 517 -16.90 0.53 14.29
C VAL A 517 -18.03 0.09 13.36
N THR A 518 -18.60 -1.11 13.52
CA THR A 518 -19.85 -1.47 12.84
C THR A 518 -21.07 -0.96 13.60
N LYS A 519 -20.96 -0.80 14.93
CA LYS A 519 -22.02 -0.21 15.75
C LYS A 519 -21.91 1.29 15.89
N VAL A 520 -20.72 1.88 15.86
CA VAL A 520 -20.58 3.35 15.89
C VAL A 520 -20.96 3.93 14.53
N SER A 521 -22.23 4.31 14.43
CA SER A 521 -22.72 5.30 13.47
C SER A 521 -21.88 6.56 13.68
N VAL A 522 -21.03 6.88 12.71
CA VAL A 522 -20.22 8.12 12.70
C VAL A 522 -21.13 9.35 12.72
#